data_AF-A0AAU2YVU0-F1
#
_entry.id   AF-A0AAU2YVU0-F1
#
_cell.length_a   1.000
_cell.length_b   1.000
_cell.length_c   1.000
_cell.angle_alpha   90.00
_cell.angle_beta   90.00
_cell.angle_gamma   90.00
#
_symmetry.space_group_name_H-M   'P 1'
#
loop_
_entity.id
_entity.type
_entity.pdbx_description
1 polymer ?
#
loop_
_entity_poly.entity_id
_entity_poly.type
_entity_poly.pdbx_seq_one_letter_code
_entity_poly.pdbx_strand_id
1 'polypeptide(L)'
;MTWRGPTYRMVDGERIDGAWCHIWRRGQLGGDYYLDDLVVFADGAITCGERTDLTGLATKLGSGLWAVTSPETPPLPDAPSKWESRYGEPLTPKGFLLEVVDRVEALNQRPTAAQCCWDAIRSFHQEPTESERELLRAAYLAVPPHLRIYVLGDMDRQDRPLRILLTDIGEAVDGDGPVVTAQMHREVQDYFARAVRGIQDEQERRAVQHADDPAEPNRPALVSRETVYPQRWPEQPGLFMLRNDFPAPITVAGDCYASVLHGYWALSVADVSDRSRIRDAASGKEAHDLGGRATHRSDWPDVRLAVMAELLRAKFTQHPELAQVLLSTGDSRISYTGCSAARTHPSGETSPTTGAGTGWVACSN
;
A
#
# COMPACT_ATOMS: atom_id res chain seq x y z
N MET A 1 14.41 4.61 3.14
CA MET A 1 14.66 3.44 2.28
C MET A 1 13.31 2.95 1.77
N THR A 2 13.21 2.49 0.52
CA THR A 2 11.91 2.13 -0.07
C THR A 2 12.02 0.76 -0.73
N TRP A 3 11.22 -0.18 -0.25
CA TRP A 3 11.08 -1.49 -0.90
C TRP A 3 10.27 -1.37 -2.18
N ARG A 4 10.73 -2.06 -3.20
CA ARG A 4 10.10 -2.19 -4.51
C ARG A 4 9.80 -3.66 -4.77
N GLY A 5 8.81 -3.89 -5.61
CA GLY A 5 8.38 -5.24 -5.92
C GLY A 5 7.13 -5.25 -6.80
N PRO A 6 6.71 -6.47 -7.20
CA PRO A 6 7.27 -7.75 -6.80
C PRO A 6 8.44 -8.15 -7.69
N THR A 7 9.28 -9.00 -7.15
CA THR A 7 10.20 -9.85 -7.89
C THR A 7 9.94 -11.30 -7.48
N TYR A 8 10.50 -12.28 -8.17
CA TYR A 8 10.37 -13.68 -7.80
C TYR A 8 11.57 -14.48 -8.30
N ARG A 9 11.75 -15.67 -7.74
CA ARG A 9 12.69 -16.68 -8.25
C ARG A 9 12.01 -18.04 -8.33
N MET A 10 12.52 -18.91 -9.19
CA MET A 10 12.10 -20.30 -9.27
C MET A 10 13.11 -21.17 -8.53
N VAL A 11 12.64 -22.02 -7.61
CA VAL A 11 13.45 -23.03 -6.92
C VAL A 11 12.70 -24.35 -7.04
N ASP A 12 13.33 -25.35 -7.65
CA ASP A 12 12.75 -26.69 -7.85
C ASP A 12 11.34 -26.70 -8.49
N GLY A 13 11.05 -25.70 -9.34
CA GLY A 13 9.76 -25.54 -10.01
C GLY A 13 8.72 -24.73 -9.22
N GLU A 14 9.02 -24.36 -7.97
CA GLU A 14 8.18 -23.49 -7.15
C GLU A 14 8.58 -22.02 -7.28
N ARG A 15 7.57 -21.14 -7.30
CA ARG A 15 7.77 -19.70 -7.34
C ARG A 15 7.90 -19.17 -5.91
N ILE A 16 9.02 -18.52 -5.63
CA ILE A 16 9.27 -17.82 -4.37
C ILE A 16 9.21 -16.32 -4.64
N ASP A 17 8.20 -15.66 -4.06
CA ASP A 17 8.03 -14.21 -4.18
C ASP A 17 9.12 -13.47 -3.40
N GLY A 18 9.44 -12.26 -3.87
CA GLY A 18 10.45 -11.41 -3.29
C GLY A 18 10.18 -9.93 -3.47
N ALA A 19 10.96 -9.14 -2.75
CA ALA A 19 11.00 -7.69 -2.82
C ALA A 19 12.46 -7.23 -2.82
N TRP A 20 12.71 -6.00 -3.25
CA TRP A 20 14.07 -5.49 -3.32
C TRP A 20 14.15 -4.03 -2.87
N CYS A 21 15.33 -3.61 -2.44
CA CYS A 21 15.65 -2.24 -2.07
C CYS A 21 17.12 -1.93 -2.41
N HIS A 22 17.48 -0.66 -2.45
CA HIS A 22 18.87 -0.27 -2.71
C HIS A 22 19.71 -0.26 -1.43
N ILE A 23 20.93 -0.79 -1.48
CA ILE A 23 21.95 -0.66 -0.44
C ILE A 23 23.26 -0.12 -1.02
N TRP A 24 24.17 0.31 -0.17
CA TRP A 24 25.51 0.73 -0.58
C TRP A 24 26.50 -0.41 -0.35
N ARG A 25 27.18 -0.86 -1.41
CA ARG A 25 28.19 -1.92 -1.34
C ARG A 25 29.59 -1.33 -1.53
N ARG A 26 30.51 -1.73 -0.67
CA ARG A 26 31.92 -1.34 -0.74
C ARG A 26 32.64 -2.11 -1.84
N GLY A 27 33.34 -1.41 -2.72
CA GLY A 27 34.17 -1.99 -3.78
C GLY A 27 35.43 -2.64 -3.23
N GLN A 28 35.80 -3.80 -3.78
CA GLN A 28 36.95 -4.58 -3.30
C GLN A 28 38.32 -3.94 -3.58
N LEU A 29 38.41 -3.09 -4.61
CA LEU A 29 39.70 -2.55 -5.09
C LEU A 29 39.96 -1.08 -4.69
N GLY A 30 38.91 -0.31 -4.38
CA GLY A 30 39.03 1.14 -4.12
C GLY A 30 38.47 1.62 -2.78
N GLY A 31 37.74 0.77 -2.04
CA GLY A 31 37.10 1.18 -0.79
C GLY A 31 35.89 2.12 -0.96
N ASP A 32 35.63 2.62 -2.16
CA ASP A 32 34.45 3.40 -2.53
C ASP A 32 33.17 2.57 -2.41
N TYR A 33 32.05 3.26 -2.17
CA TYR A 33 30.73 2.62 -2.14
C TYR A 33 29.94 2.95 -3.40
N TYR A 34 29.19 1.97 -3.88
CA TYR A 34 28.23 2.15 -4.98
C TYR A 34 26.88 1.60 -4.57
N LEU A 35 25.84 2.12 -5.21
CA LEU A 35 24.47 1.66 -5.03
C LEU A 35 24.28 0.30 -5.73
N ASP A 36 23.68 -0.65 -5.03
CA ASP A 36 23.39 -1.99 -5.53
C ASP A 36 22.01 -2.45 -5.04
N ASP A 37 21.42 -3.43 -5.73
CA ASP A 37 20.09 -3.94 -5.42
C ASP A 37 20.18 -5.14 -4.49
N LEU A 38 19.64 -4.97 -3.27
CA LEU A 38 19.42 -6.06 -2.34
C LEU A 38 18.01 -6.62 -2.55
N VAL A 39 17.94 -7.90 -2.89
CA VAL A 39 16.69 -8.64 -3.06
C VAL A 39 16.50 -9.61 -1.90
N VAL A 40 15.29 -9.67 -1.36
CA VAL A 40 14.86 -10.58 -0.29
C VAL A 40 13.70 -11.42 -0.78
N PHE A 41 13.74 -12.72 -0.50
CA PHE A 41 12.72 -13.69 -0.89
C PHE A 41 11.96 -14.23 0.34
N ALA A 42 10.76 -14.77 0.11
CA ALA A 42 9.88 -15.31 1.15
C ALA A 42 10.53 -16.44 1.97
N ASP A 43 11.45 -17.20 1.38
CA ASP A 43 12.19 -18.25 2.09
C ASP A 43 13.40 -17.74 2.90
N GLY A 44 13.54 -16.42 3.04
CA GLY A 44 14.63 -15.78 3.78
C GLY A 44 15.95 -15.71 3.01
N ALA A 45 15.99 -16.13 1.75
CA ALA A 45 17.15 -15.92 0.90
C ALA A 45 17.31 -14.44 0.55
N ILE A 46 18.56 -13.97 0.58
CA ILE A 46 18.92 -12.58 0.27
C ILE A 46 19.99 -12.60 -0.82
N THR A 47 19.89 -11.71 -1.80
CA THR A 47 20.89 -11.59 -2.86
C THR A 47 21.26 -10.14 -3.11
N CYS A 48 22.55 -9.85 -3.18
CA CYS A 48 23.10 -8.57 -3.63
C CYS A 48 24.45 -8.87 -4.30
N GLY A 49 24.42 -9.18 -5.59
CA GLY A 49 25.53 -9.80 -6.32
C GLY A 49 25.76 -11.28 -5.95
N GLU A 50 25.99 -11.55 -4.66
CA GLU A 50 26.13 -12.90 -4.09
C GLU A 50 24.91 -13.27 -3.23
N ARG A 51 24.64 -14.57 -3.11
CA ARG A 51 23.57 -15.10 -2.27
C ARG A 51 24.03 -15.20 -0.81
N THR A 52 23.16 -14.80 0.10
CA THR A 52 23.36 -14.79 1.55
C THR A 52 22.03 -15.03 2.26
N ASP A 53 22.07 -15.17 3.58
CA ASP A 53 20.89 -15.17 4.46
C ASP A 53 20.94 -13.95 5.42
N LEU A 54 20.00 -13.89 6.36
CA LEU A 54 19.93 -12.82 7.37
C LEU A 54 21.20 -12.71 8.22
N THR A 55 21.81 -13.84 8.59
CA THR A 55 23.06 -13.89 9.36
C THR A 55 24.22 -13.30 8.56
N GLY A 56 24.33 -13.66 7.29
CA GLY A 56 25.35 -13.12 6.39
C GLY A 56 25.10 -11.65 6.05
N LEU A 57 23.85 -11.19 5.97
CA LEU A 57 23.51 -9.77 5.87
C LEU A 57 24.01 -9.01 7.11
N ALA A 58 23.71 -9.51 8.32
CA ALA A 58 24.16 -8.90 9.57
C ALA A 58 25.68 -8.78 9.63
N THR A 59 26.40 -9.81 9.18
CA THR A 59 27.87 -9.83 9.12
C THR A 59 28.42 -8.79 8.14
N LYS A 60 27.82 -8.69 6.94
CA LYS A 60 28.26 -7.72 5.91
C LYS A 60 27.99 -6.27 6.31
N LEU A 61 26.86 -6.02 7.00
CA LEU A 61 26.57 -4.71 7.57
C LEU A 61 27.51 -4.36 8.73
N GLY A 62 27.75 -5.32 9.64
CA GLY A 62 28.63 -5.11 10.81
C GLY A 62 30.10 -4.89 10.45
N SER A 63 30.56 -5.48 9.35
CA SER A 63 31.92 -5.28 8.81
C SER A 63 32.07 -4.04 7.93
N GLY A 64 30.98 -3.31 7.65
CA GLY A 64 31.00 -2.17 6.73
C GLY A 64 31.28 -2.56 5.28
N LEU A 65 31.04 -3.83 4.90
CA LEU A 65 31.03 -4.21 3.49
C LEU A 65 29.77 -3.65 2.81
N TRP A 66 28.65 -3.66 3.52
CA TRP A 66 27.38 -3.09 3.10
C TRP A 66 26.96 -1.98 4.06
N ALA A 67 26.28 -0.95 3.54
CA ALA A 67 25.74 0.16 4.31
C ALA A 67 24.29 0.48 3.87
N VAL A 68 23.48 0.91 4.84
CA VAL A 68 22.03 1.19 4.66
C VAL A 68 21.75 2.66 4.35
N THR A 69 22.74 3.52 4.57
CA THR A 69 22.75 4.94 4.23
C THR A 69 24.00 5.24 3.41
N SER A 70 23.99 6.35 2.66
CA SER A 70 25.19 6.76 1.94
C SER A 70 26.31 7.05 2.96
N PRO A 71 27.52 6.50 2.76
CA PRO A 71 28.66 6.77 3.65
C PRO A 71 29.10 8.23 3.66
N GLU A 72 28.76 8.98 2.60
CA GLU A 72 29.07 10.40 2.47
C GLU A 72 28.07 11.29 3.22
N THR A 73 26.96 10.71 3.71
CA THR A 73 25.96 11.48 4.44
C THR A 73 26.51 11.82 5.83
N PRO A 74 26.67 13.12 6.16
CA PRO A 74 27.11 13.49 7.50
C PRO A 74 26.07 13.02 8.53
N PRO A 75 26.50 12.62 9.74
CA PRO A 75 25.57 12.30 10.80
C PRO A 75 24.68 13.52 11.09
N LEU A 76 23.40 13.28 11.31
CA LEU A 76 22.53 14.33 11.81
C LEU A 76 23.04 14.77 13.19
N PRO A 77 23.02 16.08 13.49
CA PRO A 77 23.36 16.55 14.83
C PRO A 77 22.39 15.93 15.84
N ASP A 78 22.89 15.64 17.03
CA ASP A 78 22.05 15.16 18.12
C ASP A 78 20.94 16.19 18.38
N ALA A 79 19.71 15.68 18.43
CA ALA A 79 18.59 16.52 18.77
C ALA A 79 18.73 17.02 20.22
N PRO A 80 18.36 18.28 20.51
CA PRO A 80 18.46 18.83 21.87
C PRO A 80 17.55 18.10 22.85
N SER A 81 16.43 17.53 22.37
CA SER A 81 15.55 16.65 23.13
C SER A 81 14.97 15.57 22.23
N LYS A 82 15.01 14.31 22.69
CA LYS A 82 14.37 13.17 22.03
C LYS A 82 12.84 13.29 22.07
N TRP A 83 12.31 13.80 23.18
CA TRP A 83 10.88 14.00 23.35
C TRP A 83 10.34 15.19 22.56
N GLU A 84 10.96 16.37 22.63
CA GLU A 84 10.43 17.57 21.95
C GLU A 84 10.68 17.51 20.44
N SER A 85 11.89 17.12 20.04
CA SER A 85 12.31 17.08 18.63
C SER A 85 12.00 15.72 18.00
N ARG A 86 10.81 15.18 18.22
CA ARG A 86 10.47 13.80 17.83
C ARG A 86 10.51 13.62 16.30
N TYR A 87 11.66 13.15 15.82
CA TYR A 87 11.90 12.70 14.45
C TYR A 87 12.02 11.17 14.41
N GLY A 88 11.83 10.59 13.24
CA GLY A 88 12.09 9.16 13.04
C GLY A 88 13.54 8.83 13.40
N GLU A 89 13.74 7.75 14.16
CA GLU A 89 15.08 7.30 14.51
C GLU A 89 15.88 7.01 13.22
N PRO A 90 17.20 7.26 13.19
CA PRO A 90 17.98 7.02 11.99
C PRO A 90 17.94 5.53 11.62
N LEU A 91 17.96 5.25 10.31
CA LEU A 91 18.05 3.87 9.82
C LEU A 91 19.43 3.31 10.18
N THR A 92 19.45 2.41 11.15
CA THR A 92 20.67 1.69 11.57
C THR A 92 20.75 0.31 10.93
N PRO A 93 21.94 -0.32 10.87
CA PRO A 93 22.08 -1.72 10.46
C PRO A 93 21.12 -2.67 11.19
N LYS A 94 20.98 -2.50 12.52
CA LYS A 94 20.06 -3.31 13.32
C LYS A 94 18.59 -3.05 12.96
N GLY A 95 18.21 -1.79 12.75
CA GLY A 95 16.86 -1.43 12.32
C GLY A 95 16.53 -1.99 10.94
N PHE A 96 17.49 -1.98 10.02
CA PHE A 96 17.32 -2.56 8.69
C PHE A 96 17.19 -4.09 8.73
N LEU A 97 17.92 -4.79 9.61
CA LEU A 97 17.72 -6.23 9.80
C LEU A 97 16.29 -6.57 10.24
N LEU A 98 15.72 -5.78 11.15
CA LEU A 98 14.32 -5.94 11.56
C LEU A 98 13.36 -5.67 10.40
N GLU A 99 13.64 -4.66 9.56
CA GLU A 99 12.85 -4.37 8.36
C GLU A 99 12.91 -5.50 7.33
N VAL A 100 14.05 -6.17 7.19
CA VAL A 100 14.20 -7.36 6.33
C VAL A 100 13.41 -8.54 6.88
N VAL A 101 13.46 -8.78 8.20
CA VAL A 101 12.63 -9.82 8.84
C VAL A 101 11.15 -9.54 8.59
N ASP A 102 10.73 -8.29 8.82
CA ASP A 102 9.34 -7.87 8.60
C ASP A 102 8.92 -8.04 7.14
N ARG A 103 9.84 -7.81 6.21
CA ARG A 103 9.62 -8.05 4.78
C ARG A 103 9.42 -9.53 4.47
N VAL A 104 10.19 -10.42 5.09
CA VAL A 104 10.02 -11.88 4.93
C VAL A 104 8.67 -12.32 5.47
N GLU A 105 8.25 -11.83 6.64
CA GLU A 105 6.92 -12.14 7.19
C GLU A 105 5.81 -11.67 6.25
N ALA A 106 5.89 -10.43 5.75
CA ALA A 106 4.93 -9.89 4.80
C ALA A 106 4.87 -10.70 3.49
N LEU A 107 6.00 -11.15 2.96
CA LEU A 107 6.05 -12.01 1.77
C LEU A 107 5.42 -13.39 2.01
N ASN A 108 5.46 -13.88 3.24
CA ASN A 108 4.78 -15.12 3.67
C ASN A 108 3.32 -14.89 4.10
N GLN A 109 2.78 -13.68 3.94
CA GLN A 109 1.44 -13.32 4.40
C GLN A 109 1.23 -13.52 5.90
N ARG A 110 2.32 -13.42 6.67
CA ARG A 110 2.29 -13.48 8.14
C ARG A 110 2.24 -12.06 8.73
N PRO A 111 1.76 -11.91 9.96
CA PRO A 111 1.70 -10.60 10.61
C PRO A 111 3.06 -9.92 10.70
N THR A 112 3.11 -8.65 10.27
CA THR A 112 4.28 -7.79 10.47
C THR A 112 4.41 -7.37 11.93
N ALA A 113 5.59 -6.90 12.34
CA ALA A 113 5.84 -6.38 13.67
C ALA A 113 4.87 -5.23 14.04
N ALA A 114 4.50 -4.39 13.07
CA ALA A 114 3.51 -3.34 13.28
C ALA A 114 2.09 -3.90 13.52
N GLN A 115 1.71 -4.97 12.80
CA GLN A 115 0.44 -5.65 13.02
C GLN A 115 0.41 -6.36 14.38
N CYS A 116 1.47 -7.09 14.73
CA CYS A 116 1.64 -7.69 16.05
C CYS A 116 1.58 -6.65 17.18
N CYS A 117 2.14 -5.46 16.97
CA CYS A 117 2.05 -4.34 17.92
C CYS A 117 0.60 -3.89 18.11
N TRP A 118 -0.18 -3.75 17.03
CA TRP A 118 -1.61 -3.42 17.13
C TRP A 118 -2.45 -4.51 17.79
N ASP A 119 -2.12 -5.78 17.56
CA ASP A 119 -2.78 -6.89 18.27
C ASP A 119 -2.46 -6.85 19.77
N ALA A 120 -1.21 -6.57 20.16
CA ALA A 120 -0.84 -6.38 21.56
C ALA A 120 -1.51 -5.16 22.21
N ILE A 121 -1.70 -4.05 21.47
CA ILE A 121 -2.49 -2.90 21.94
C ILE A 121 -3.94 -3.33 22.24
N ARG A 122 -4.53 -4.18 21.39
CA ARG A 122 -5.88 -4.68 21.57
C ARG A 122 -6.00 -5.58 22.79
N SER A 123 -5.05 -6.52 22.97
CA SER A 123 -5.00 -7.40 24.14
C SER A 123 -4.84 -6.60 25.43
N PHE A 124 -3.91 -5.65 25.47
CA PHE A 124 -3.72 -4.76 26.63
C PHE A 124 -4.96 -3.91 26.92
N HIS A 125 -5.70 -3.45 25.89
CA HIS A 125 -6.94 -2.71 26.10
C HIS A 125 -8.05 -3.58 26.73
N GLN A 126 -8.13 -4.85 26.34
CA GLN A 126 -9.09 -5.80 26.91
C GLN A 126 -8.73 -6.15 28.36
N GLU A 127 -7.45 -6.41 28.62
CA GLU A 127 -6.91 -6.80 29.92
C GLU A 127 -5.66 -5.97 30.26
N PRO A 128 -5.80 -4.81 30.93
CA PRO A 128 -4.69 -3.92 31.23
C PRO A 128 -3.86 -4.42 32.42
N THR A 129 -3.19 -5.55 32.22
CA THR A 129 -2.29 -6.17 33.20
C THR A 129 -0.83 -5.81 32.91
N GLU A 130 0.05 -5.97 33.91
CA GLU A 130 1.48 -5.75 33.72
C GLU A 130 2.08 -6.75 32.72
N SER A 131 1.60 -8.00 32.73
CA SER A 131 2.02 -9.02 31.76
C SER A 131 1.68 -8.61 30.32
N GLU A 132 0.46 -8.11 30.08
CA GLU A 132 0.08 -7.58 28.76
C GLU A 132 0.88 -6.33 28.38
N ARG A 133 1.24 -5.49 29.36
CA ARG A 133 2.10 -4.32 29.14
C ARG A 133 3.51 -4.73 28.72
N GLU A 134 4.06 -5.80 29.29
CA GLU A 134 5.36 -6.37 28.88
C GLU A 134 5.30 -6.98 27.47
N LEU A 135 4.23 -7.69 27.14
CA LEU A 135 4.01 -8.21 25.77
C LEU A 135 3.91 -7.07 24.75
N LEU A 136 3.17 -6.01 25.08
CA LEU A 136 3.10 -4.79 24.27
C LEU A 136 4.47 -4.13 24.13
N ARG A 137 5.25 -4.06 25.21
CA ARG A 137 6.63 -3.54 25.18
C ARG A 137 7.49 -4.33 24.20
N ALA A 138 7.42 -5.66 24.26
CA ALA A 138 8.17 -6.54 23.38
C ALA A 138 7.74 -6.37 21.91
N ALA A 139 6.43 -6.33 21.64
CA ALA A 139 5.89 -6.12 20.29
C ALA A 139 6.30 -4.75 19.71
N TYR A 140 6.22 -3.68 20.49
CA TYR A 140 6.67 -2.35 20.09
C TYR A 140 8.18 -2.31 19.80
N LEU A 141 8.99 -2.99 20.60
CA LEU A 141 10.44 -3.05 20.39
C LEU A 141 10.83 -3.90 19.16
N ALA A 142 9.99 -4.85 18.75
CA ALA A 142 10.17 -5.62 17.52
C ALA A 142 9.96 -4.77 16.26
N VAL A 143 9.15 -3.70 16.32
CA VAL A 143 9.00 -2.75 15.21
C VAL A 143 10.35 -2.07 14.95
N PRO A 144 10.80 -2.00 13.67
CA PRO A 144 12.04 -1.32 13.31
C PRO A 144 12.10 0.11 13.89
N PRO A 145 13.19 0.51 14.57
CA PRO A 145 13.23 1.77 15.32
C PRO A 145 12.86 3.01 14.51
N HIS A 146 13.32 3.09 13.26
CA HIS A 146 13.03 4.20 12.34
C HIS A 146 11.58 4.21 11.82
N LEU A 147 10.82 3.14 12.05
CA LEU A 147 9.41 3.02 11.67
C LEU A 147 8.46 3.17 12.86
N ARG A 148 8.94 3.09 14.11
CA ARG A 148 8.10 3.16 15.32
C ARG A 148 7.23 4.40 15.37
N ILE A 149 7.78 5.56 14.98
CA ILE A 149 7.07 6.85 14.92
C ILE A 149 5.79 6.80 14.08
N TYR A 150 5.70 5.87 13.12
CA TYR A 150 4.56 5.70 12.21
C TYR A 150 3.63 4.55 12.63
N VAL A 151 3.95 3.79 13.68
CA VAL A 151 3.24 2.54 14.02
C VAL A 151 1.75 2.76 14.30
N LEU A 152 1.40 3.90 14.88
CA LEU A 152 0.00 4.26 15.18
C LEU A 152 -0.74 4.92 14.01
N GLY A 153 -0.04 5.33 12.95
CA GLY A 153 -0.64 6.06 11.83
C GLY A 153 -1.14 7.48 12.17
N ASP A 154 -0.99 7.92 13.42
CA ASP A 154 -1.34 9.25 13.91
C ASP A 154 -0.13 10.19 13.73
N MET A 155 -0.20 11.15 12.80
CA MET A 155 0.95 12.06 12.55
C MET A 155 1.07 13.18 13.59
N ASP A 156 0.02 13.45 14.36
CA ASP A 156 0.02 14.48 15.39
C ASP A 156 0.66 13.95 16.68
N ARG A 157 0.27 12.74 17.08
CA ARG A 157 0.78 12.09 18.30
C ARG A 157 1.89 11.08 18.07
N GLN A 158 2.04 10.55 16.87
CA GLN A 158 3.07 9.58 16.49
C GLN A 158 3.08 8.37 17.44
N ASP A 159 4.26 7.90 17.88
CA ASP A 159 4.43 6.81 18.85
C ASP A 159 4.38 7.29 20.31
N ARG A 160 4.19 8.58 20.58
CA ARG A 160 4.22 9.15 21.94
C ARG A 160 3.25 8.45 22.91
N PRO A 161 1.99 8.13 22.53
CA PRO A 161 1.08 7.40 23.43
C PRO A 161 1.67 6.07 23.89
N LEU A 162 2.25 5.28 22.98
CA LEU A 162 2.89 4.02 23.34
C LEU A 162 4.07 4.23 24.28
N ARG A 163 4.93 5.21 24.01
CA ARG A 163 6.10 5.48 24.87
C ARG A 163 5.68 5.87 26.29
N ILE A 164 4.66 6.72 26.44
CA ILE A 164 4.08 7.05 27.75
C ILE A 164 3.57 5.80 28.47
N LEU A 165 2.80 4.96 27.77
CA LEU A 165 2.22 3.74 28.35
C LEU A 165 3.29 2.73 28.80
N LEU A 166 4.36 2.61 28.01
CA LEU A 166 5.45 1.67 28.25
C LEU A 166 6.50 2.18 29.25
N THR A 167 6.47 3.47 29.61
CA THR A 167 7.29 4.04 30.69
C THR A 167 6.56 3.91 32.03
N ASP A 168 7.31 3.60 33.09
CA ASP A 168 6.77 3.40 34.42
C ASP A 168 6.35 4.71 35.07
N ILE A 169 5.32 4.67 35.92
CA ILE A 169 4.82 5.86 36.62
C ILE A 169 5.92 6.39 37.53
N GLY A 170 6.22 7.69 37.42
CA GLY A 170 7.30 8.36 38.14
C GLY A 170 8.61 8.45 37.35
N GLU A 171 8.72 7.81 36.19
CA GLU A 171 9.89 7.93 35.30
C GLU A 171 9.64 8.93 34.17
N ALA A 172 10.71 9.58 33.70
CA ALA A 172 10.65 10.45 32.53
C ALA A 172 10.65 9.62 31.24
N VAL A 173 9.68 9.87 30.35
CA VAL A 173 9.66 9.22 29.02
C VAL A 173 10.95 9.58 28.28
N ASP A 174 11.65 8.59 27.72
CA ASP A 174 12.92 8.75 27.00
C ASP A 174 14.07 9.40 27.78
N GLY A 175 13.91 9.60 29.08
CA GLY A 175 14.87 10.24 29.98
C GLY A 175 14.80 11.77 30.00
N ASP A 176 14.17 12.41 29.01
CA ASP A 176 14.09 13.87 28.85
C ASP A 176 12.66 14.39 28.59
N GLY A 177 11.68 13.50 28.49
CA GLY A 177 10.28 13.81 28.34
C GLY A 177 9.55 14.04 29.68
N PRO A 178 8.21 14.16 29.64
CA PRO A 178 7.40 14.34 30.84
C PRO A 178 7.53 13.13 31.77
N VAL A 179 7.51 13.39 33.08
CA VAL A 179 7.41 12.34 34.09
C VAL A 179 6.03 11.72 34.02
N VAL A 180 5.98 10.41 33.80
CA VAL A 180 4.74 9.68 33.61
C VAL A 180 3.91 9.67 34.87
N THR A 181 2.64 10.03 34.74
CA THR A 181 1.66 10.00 35.83
C THR A 181 0.59 8.95 35.55
N ALA A 182 -0.11 8.51 36.61
CA ALA A 182 -1.28 7.64 36.47
C ALA A 182 -2.38 8.29 35.61
N GLN A 183 -2.46 9.63 35.58
CA GLN A 183 -3.39 10.35 34.70
C GLN A 183 -2.99 10.19 33.23
N MET A 184 -1.71 10.36 32.90
CA MET A 184 -1.22 10.17 31.53
C MET A 184 -1.48 8.75 31.03
N HIS A 185 -1.26 7.73 31.87
CA HIS A 185 -1.62 6.35 31.54
C HIS A 185 -3.11 6.19 31.22
N ARG A 186 -4.00 6.78 32.03
CA ARG A 186 -5.46 6.76 31.76
C ARG A 186 -5.82 7.45 30.45
N GLU A 187 -5.26 8.63 30.19
CA GLU A 187 -5.51 9.37 28.94
C GLU A 187 -5.06 8.59 27.70
N VAL A 188 -3.94 7.87 27.81
CA VAL A 188 -3.46 6.98 26.74
C VAL A 188 -4.36 5.76 26.57
N GLN A 189 -4.86 5.16 27.66
CA GLN A 189 -5.85 4.08 27.57
C GLN A 189 -7.13 4.55 26.87
N ASP A 190 -7.62 5.75 27.18
CA ASP A 190 -8.77 6.36 26.50
C ASP A 190 -8.50 6.67 25.02
N TYR A 191 -7.25 7.04 24.68
CA TYR A 191 -6.83 7.18 23.29
C TYR A 191 -6.92 5.84 22.54
N PHE A 192 -6.37 4.76 23.09
CA PHE A 192 -6.45 3.45 22.44
C PHE A 192 -7.88 2.89 22.41
N ALA A 193 -8.68 3.11 23.44
CA ALA A 193 -10.10 2.74 23.45
C ALA A 193 -10.86 3.39 22.30
N ARG A 194 -10.60 4.68 22.01
CA ARG A 194 -11.19 5.39 20.87
C ARG A 194 -10.69 4.84 19.53
N ALA A 195 -9.39 4.55 19.42
CA ALA A 195 -8.82 3.99 18.20
C ALA A 195 -9.39 2.61 17.88
N VAL A 196 -9.46 1.71 18.87
CA VAL A 196 -10.03 0.36 18.73
C VAL A 196 -11.50 0.41 18.35
N ARG A 197 -12.30 1.27 19.02
CA ARG A 197 -13.70 1.49 18.64
C ARG A 197 -13.84 2.00 17.21
N GLY A 198 -13.02 2.97 16.79
CA GLY A 198 -13.06 3.49 15.43
C GLY A 198 -12.75 2.43 14.37
N ILE A 199 -11.81 1.53 14.65
CA ILE A 199 -11.49 0.39 13.76
C ILE A 199 -12.69 -0.56 13.70
N GLN A 200 -13.31 -0.88 14.84
CA GLN A 200 -14.47 -1.76 14.89
C GLN A 200 -15.67 -1.14 14.17
N ASP A 201 -15.99 0.12 14.41
CA ASP A 201 -17.08 0.85 13.74
C ASP A 201 -16.86 0.86 12.21
N GLU A 202 -15.64 1.05 11.74
CA GLU A 202 -15.31 1.00 10.31
C GLU A 202 -15.44 -0.42 9.75
N GLN A 203 -15.03 -1.45 10.49
CA GLN A 203 -15.23 -2.85 10.10
C GLN A 203 -16.72 -3.19 10.02
N GLU A 204 -17.53 -2.75 10.98
CA GLU A 204 -18.98 -2.92 10.98
C GLU A 204 -19.63 -2.17 9.81
N ARG A 205 -19.24 -0.91 9.56
CA ARG A 205 -19.71 -0.15 8.39
C ARG A 205 -19.36 -0.85 7.09
N ARG A 206 -18.13 -1.37 6.96
CA ARG A 206 -17.72 -2.15 5.78
C ARG A 206 -18.51 -3.44 5.66
N ALA A 207 -18.70 -4.17 6.75
CA ALA A 207 -19.48 -5.41 6.76
C ALA A 207 -20.94 -5.16 6.35
N VAL A 208 -21.54 -4.05 6.79
CA VAL A 208 -22.89 -3.64 6.35
C VAL A 208 -22.89 -3.21 4.88
N GLN A 209 -21.90 -2.41 4.46
CA GLN A 209 -21.77 -1.93 3.08
C GLN A 209 -21.51 -3.05 2.08
N HIS A 210 -20.86 -4.12 2.53
CA HIS A 210 -20.46 -5.30 1.76
C HIS A 210 -21.17 -6.57 2.25
N ALA A 211 -22.37 -6.45 2.82
CA ALA A 211 -23.09 -7.59 3.40
C ALA A 211 -23.47 -8.66 2.36
N ASP A 212 -23.61 -8.25 1.09
CA ASP A 212 -23.89 -9.12 -0.04
C ASP A 212 -22.61 -9.67 -0.72
N ASP A 213 -21.42 -9.20 -0.31
CA ASP A 213 -20.16 -9.77 -0.77
C ASP A 213 -19.99 -11.14 -0.09
N PRO A 214 -19.57 -12.19 -0.81
CA PRO A 214 -19.34 -13.49 -0.20
C PRO A 214 -18.35 -13.38 0.96
N ALA A 215 -18.72 -13.94 2.12
CA ALA A 215 -18.04 -13.78 3.41
C ALA A 215 -16.57 -14.24 3.42
N GLU A 216 -16.14 -14.98 2.40
CA GLU A 216 -14.76 -15.36 2.19
C GLU A 216 -14.31 -14.87 0.80
N PRO A 217 -13.27 -14.03 0.70
CA PRO A 217 -12.50 -13.97 -0.52
C PRO A 217 -11.80 -15.32 -0.65
N ASN A 218 -12.46 -16.27 -1.30
CA ASN A 218 -11.94 -17.62 -1.52
C ASN A 218 -10.62 -17.60 -2.31
N ARG A 219 -10.25 -16.44 -2.88
CA ARG A 219 -9.01 -16.21 -3.62
C ARG A 219 -8.44 -14.81 -3.35
N PRO A 220 -7.10 -14.68 -3.26
CA PRO A 220 -6.43 -13.39 -3.07
C PRO A 220 -6.74 -12.43 -4.22
N ALA A 221 -6.77 -11.12 -3.91
CA ALA A 221 -7.03 -10.11 -4.91
C ALA A 221 -6.00 -10.15 -6.04
N LEU A 222 -6.47 -10.18 -7.29
CA LEU A 222 -5.63 -10.13 -8.47
C LEU A 222 -5.27 -8.68 -8.76
N VAL A 223 -4.00 -8.33 -8.54
CA VAL A 223 -3.49 -6.98 -8.76
C VAL A 223 -2.95 -6.83 -10.19
N SER A 224 -3.64 -6.08 -11.03
CA SER A 224 -3.20 -5.72 -12.38
C SER A 224 -2.41 -4.42 -12.35
N ARG A 225 -1.08 -4.52 -12.50
CA ARG A 225 -0.17 -3.38 -12.42
C ARG A 225 -0.11 -2.59 -13.72
N GLU A 226 0.03 -1.27 -13.61
CA GLU A 226 0.30 -0.39 -14.75
C GLU A 226 1.67 -0.76 -15.33
N THR A 227 1.66 -1.24 -16.57
CA THR A 227 2.85 -1.63 -17.33
C THR A 227 2.78 -0.90 -18.66
N VAL A 228 3.81 -0.12 -18.98
CA VAL A 228 3.92 0.57 -20.26
C VAL A 228 4.68 -0.33 -21.23
N TYR A 229 4.10 -0.60 -22.39
CA TYR A 229 4.72 -1.40 -23.46
C TYR A 229 5.10 -0.48 -24.63
N PRO A 230 6.28 0.17 -24.59
CA PRO A 230 6.63 1.27 -25.51
C PRO A 230 6.84 0.83 -26.97
N GLN A 231 7.15 -0.45 -27.25
CA GLN A 231 7.37 -0.92 -28.64
C GLN A 231 6.22 -1.77 -29.20
N ARG A 232 5.64 -2.68 -28.41
CA ARG A 232 4.52 -3.55 -28.81
C ARG A 232 3.90 -4.25 -27.60
N TRP A 233 2.60 -4.53 -27.65
CA TRP A 233 1.95 -5.42 -26.69
C TRP A 233 2.53 -6.84 -26.77
N PRO A 234 2.74 -7.53 -25.62
CA PRO A 234 3.12 -8.93 -25.60
C PRO A 234 1.97 -9.79 -26.16
N GLU A 235 2.30 -10.95 -26.73
CA GLU A 235 1.30 -11.88 -27.30
C GLU A 235 0.29 -12.39 -26.26
N GLN A 236 0.65 -12.38 -24.96
CA GLN A 236 -0.25 -12.71 -23.85
C GLN A 236 -0.17 -11.64 -22.75
N PRO A 237 -1.00 -10.57 -22.80
CA PRO A 237 -0.97 -9.49 -21.81
C PRO A 237 -1.47 -9.86 -20.40
N GLY A 238 -1.98 -11.08 -20.20
CA GLY A 238 -2.50 -11.55 -18.91
C GLY A 238 -3.58 -10.61 -18.33
N LEU A 239 -3.55 -10.37 -17.01
CA LEU A 239 -4.51 -9.50 -16.31
C LEU A 239 -4.51 -8.04 -16.76
N PHE A 240 -3.50 -7.60 -17.52
CA PHE A 240 -3.44 -6.23 -18.03
C PHE A 240 -4.61 -5.96 -19.00
N MET A 241 -5.05 -6.97 -19.74
CA MET A 241 -6.15 -6.83 -20.71
C MET A 241 -7.51 -6.50 -20.06
N LEU A 242 -7.64 -6.71 -18.75
CA LEU A 242 -8.85 -6.41 -17.99
C LEU A 242 -8.99 -4.92 -17.66
N ARG A 243 -7.96 -4.09 -17.90
CA ARG A 243 -8.01 -2.65 -17.60
C ARG A 243 -8.90 -1.85 -18.56
N ASN A 244 -9.44 -0.73 -18.09
CA ASN A 244 -10.33 0.13 -18.87
C ASN A 244 -9.62 0.88 -20.01
N ASP A 245 -8.32 1.12 -19.87
CA ASP A 245 -7.48 1.77 -20.88
C ASP A 245 -6.86 0.78 -21.88
N PHE A 246 -7.04 -0.53 -21.68
CA PHE A 246 -6.59 -1.53 -22.64
C PHE A 246 -7.23 -1.30 -24.02
N PRO A 247 -6.46 -1.30 -25.12
CA PRO A 247 -6.94 -0.97 -26.46
C PRO A 247 -7.76 -2.12 -27.06
N ALA A 248 -8.99 -2.27 -26.56
CA ALA A 248 -10.01 -3.16 -27.08
C ALA A 248 -11.12 -2.28 -27.69
N PRO A 249 -11.15 -2.10 -29.02
CA PRO A 249 -12.14 -1.26 -29.67
C PRO A 249 -13.57 -1.73 -29.38
N ILE A 250 -14.42 -0.85 -28.89
CA ILE A 250 -15.81 -1.16 -28.55
C ILE A 250 -16.77 -0.28 -29.32
N THR A 251 -17.86 -0.87 -29.80
CA THR A 251 -18.96 -0.13 -30.43
C THR A 251 -20.13 -0.03 -29.47
N VAL A 252 -20.55 1.19 -29.14
CA VAL A 252 -21.70 1.48 -28.26
C VAL A 252 -22.55 2.58 -28.88
N ALA A 253 -23.86 2.36 -28.99
CA ALA A 253 -24.82 3.29 -29.60
C ALA A 253 -24.42 3.82 -31.00
N GLY A 254 -23.65 3.04 -31.78
CA GLY A 254 -23.18 3.39 -33.12
C GLY A 254 -21.84 4.13 -33.17
N ASP A 255 -21.29 4.55 -32.02
CA ASP A 255 -19.95 5.14 -31.91
C ASP A 255 -18.91 4.06 -31.59
N CYS A 256 -17.72 4.18 -32.19
CA CYS A 256 -16.56 3.32 -31.93
C CYS A 256 -15.54 4.03 -31.03
N TYR A 257 -15.12 3.37 -29.95
CA TYR A 257 -14.14 3.87 -29.01
C TYR A 257 -12.94 2.95 -28.95
N ALA A 258 -11.72 3.51 -28.96
CA ALA A 258 -10.49 2.72 -28.91
C ALA A 258 -10.32 1.90 -27.61
N SER A 259 -10.95 2.32 -26.52
CA SER A 259 -11.06 1.57 -25.26
C SER A 259 -12.26 2.04 -24.43
N VAL A 260 -12.55 1.32 -23.34
CA VAL A 260 -13.58 1.72 -22.34
C VAL A 260 -13.29 3.12 -21.79
N LEU A 261 -12.02 3.46 -21.56
CA LEU A 261 -11.62 4.77 -21.05
C LEU A 261 -11.95 5.91 -22.03
N HIS A 262 -11.78 5.69 -23.35
CA HIS A 262 -12.19 6.68 -24.37
C HIS A 262 -13.71 6.89 -24.34
N GLY A 263 -14.48 5.80 -24.32
CA GLY A 263 -15.95 5.87 -24.26
C GLY A 263 -16.45 6.57 -23.00
N TYR A 264 -15.88 6.25 -21.85
CA TYR A 264 -16.29 6.84 -20.57
C TYR A 264 -16.12 8.37 -20.57
N TRP A 265 -14.94 8.86 -20.95
CA TRP A 265 -14.68 10.30 -20.96
C TRP A 265 -15.44 11.02 -22.09
N ALA A 266 -15.58 10.41 -23.26
CA ALA A 266 -16.34 10.99 -24.37
C ALA A 266 -17.85 11.12 -24.03
N LEU A 267 -18.41 10.15 -23.32
CA LEU A 267 -19.81 10.19 -22.87
C LEU A 267 -20.04 11.06 -21.63
N SER A 268 -18.96 11.44 -20.93
CA SER A 268 -19.02 12.31 -19.76
C SER A 268 -19.29 13.77 -20.07
N VAL A 269 -18.99 14.23 -21.29
CA VAL A 269 -18.99 15.65 -21.66
C VAL A 269 -20.30 16.08 -22.32
N ALA A 270 -20.66 17.33 -22.08
CA ALA A 270 -21.88 17.94 -22.63
C ALA A 270 -21.73 18.31 -24.11
N ASP A 271 -20.56 18.80 -24.51
CA ASP A 271 -20.31 19.30 -25.86
C ASP A 271 -19.93 18.19 -26.86
N VAL A 272 -20.46 18.29 -28.09
CA VAL A 272 -20.25 17.28 -29.15
C VAL A 272 -18.85 17.37 -29.76
N SER A 273 -18.25 18.56 -29.82
CA SER A 273 -16.88 18.74 -30.29
C SER A 273 -15.90 18.10 -29.30
N ASP A 274 -16.07 18.33 -28.01
CA ASP A 274 -15.27 17.69 -26.96
C ASP A 274 -15.43 16.16 -26.98
N ARG A 275 -16.66 15.66 -27.15
CA ARG A 275 -16.92 14.21 -27.28
C ARG A 275 -16.11 13.58 -28.40
N SER A 276 -16.11 14.22 -29.58
CA SER A 276 -15.37 13.73 -30.75
C SER A 276 -13.86 13.77 -30.52
N ARG A 277 -13.35 14.87 -29.95
CA ARG A 277 -11.92 15.01 -29.62
C ARG A 277 -11.44 13.97 -28.61
N ILE A 278 -12.26 13.64 -27.61
CA ILE A 278 -11.93 12.63 -26.60
C ILE A 278 -12.01 11.22 -27.19
N ARG A 279 -13.02 10.94 -28.01
CA ARG A 279 -13.16 9.66 -28.72
C ARG A 279 -11.94 9.37 -29.59
N ASP A 280 -11.46 10.40 -30.30
CA ASP A 280 -10.40 10.29 -31.31
C ASP A 280 -8.98 10.54 -30.73
N ALA A 281 -8.85 10.59 -29.39
CA ALA A 281 -7.57 10.78 -28.71
C ALA A 281 -6.58 9.63 -29.01
N ALA A 282 -5.28 9.93 -29.02
CA ALA A 282 -4.25 8.96 -29.40
C ALA A 282 -3.97 7.92 -28.29
N SER A 283 -4.40 8.20 -27.05
CA SER A 283 -4.22 7.29 -25.92
C SER A 283 -5.31 7.46 -24.86
N GLY A 284 -5.52 6.42 -24.06
CA GLY A 284 -6.46 6.49 -22.93
C GLY A 284 -6.09 7.57 -21.91
N LYS A 285 -4.79 7.85 -21.74
CA LYS A 285 -4.31 8.98 -20.91
C LYS A 285 -4.75 10.32 -21.47
N GLU A 286 -4.61 10.53 -22.77
CA GLU A 286 -5.03 11.76 -23.43
C GLU A 286 -6.57 11.91 -23.37
N ALA A 287 -7.32 10.84 -23.59
CA ALA A 287 -8.78 10.84 -23.44
C ALA A 287 -9.21 11.25 -22.01
N HIS A 288 -8.53 10.74 -20.99
CA HIS A 288 -8.71 11.13 -19.59
C HIS A 288 -8.39 12.61 -19.36
N ASP A 289 -7.23 13.07 -19.83
CA ASP A 289 -6.77 14.44 -19.60
C ASP A 289 -7.65 15.48 -20.31
N LEU A 290 -8.18 15.15 -21.50
CA LEU A 290 -9.16 15.95 -22.22
C LEU A 290 -10.53 15.93 -21.52
N GLY A 291 -11.05 14.75 -21.17
CA GLY A 291 -12.34 14.59 -20.52
C GLY A 291 -12.42 15.23 -19.14
N GLY A 292 -11.36 15.10 -18.34
CA GLY A 292 -11.29 15.70 -17.00
C GLY A 292 -11.19 17.22 -16.98
N ARG A 293 -10.89 17.86 -18.11
CA ARG A 293 -10.86 19.33 -18.27
C ARG A 293 -12.11 19.89 -18.94
N ALA A 294 -12.93 19.04 -19.53
CA ALA A 294 -14.12 19.43 -20.27
C ALA A 294 -15.32 19.66 -19.35
N THR A 295 -16.36 20.31 -19.87
CA THR A 295 -17.60 20.50 -19.12
C THR A 295 -18.44 19.23 -19.17
N HIS A 296 -18.71 18.66 -18.01
CA HIS A 296 -19.53 17.46 -17.90
C HIS A 296 -21.02 17.72 -18.14
N ARG A 297 -21.73 16.69 -18.61
CA ARG A 297 -23.19 16.69 -18.65
C ARG A 297 -23.76 16.82 -17.23
N SER A 298 -24.92 17.47 -17.10
CA SER A 298 -25.52 17.83 -15.81
C SER A 298 -25.91 16.62 -14.95
N ASP A 299 -26.30 15.52 -15.58
CA ASP A 299 -26.71 14.26 -14.95
C ASP A 299 -25.55 13.24 -14.85
N TRP A 300 -24.31 13.65 -15.13
CA TRP A 300 -23.15 12.74 -15.11
C TRP A 300 -22.98 11.96 -13.80
N PRO A 301 -23.12 12.57 -12.60
CA PRO A 301 -22.97 11.84 -11.34
C PRO A 301 -23.91 10.64 -11.21
N ASP A 302 -25.12 10.75 -11.78
CA ASP A 302 -26.17 9.73 -11.68
C ASP A 302 -26.01 8.62 -12.72
N VAL A 303 -25.52 8.96 -13.93
CA VAL A 303 -25.45 8.03 -15.06
C VAL A 303 -24.08 7.37 -15.26
N ARG A 304 -23.01 7.91 -14.67
CA ARG A 304 -21.62 7.43 -14.88
C ARG A 304 -21.45 5.93 -14.63
N LEU A 305 -22.18 5.37 -13.67
CA LEU A 305 -22.11 3.95 -13.33
C LEU A 305 -22.75 3.09 -14.42
N ALA A 306 -23.93 3.47 -14.88
CA ALA A 306 -24.61 2.78 -15.97
C ALA A 306 -23.78 2.81 -17.26
N VAL A 307 -23.17 3.97 -17.56
CA VAL A 307 -22.27 4.13 -18.72
C VAL A 307 -21.04 3.22 -18.59
N MET A 308 -20.39 3.18 -17.43
CA MET A 308 -19.25 2.27 -17.22
C MET A 308 -19.66 0.79 -17.38
N ALA A 309 -20.81 0.40 -16.82
CA ALA A 309 -21.32 -0.97 -16.94
C ALA A 309 -21.64 -1.35 -18.39
N GLU A 310 -22.21 -0.43 -19.16
CA GLU A 310 -22.49 -0.62 -20.59
C GLU A 310 -21.20 -0.80 -21.40
N LEU A 311 -20.21 0.07 -21.19
CA LEU A 311 -18.91 -0.01 -21.88
C LEU A 311 -18.15 -1.29 -21.53
N LEU A 312 -18.17 -1.70 -20.26
CA LEU A 312 -17.55 -2.95 -19.81
C LEU A 312 -18.26 -4.17 -20.40
N ARG A 313 -19.60 -4.19 -20.42
CA ARG A 313 -20.35 -5.26 -21.09
C ARG A 313 -20.01 -5.31 -22.57
N ALA A 314 -19.97 -4.17 -23.26
CA ALA A 314 -19.58 -4.09 -24.66
C ALA A 314 -18.18 -4.68 -24.88
N LYS A 315 -17.20 -4.32 -24.03
CA LYS A 315 -15.84 -4.88 -24.09
C LYS A 315 -15.83 -6.40 -23.99
N PHE A 316 -16.45 -6.98 -22.97
CA PHE A 316 -16.37 -8.42 -22.75
C PHE A 316 -17.31 -9.22 -23.66
N THR A 317 -18.38 -8.62 -24.19
CA THR A 317 -19.23 -9.26 -25.20
C THR A 317 -18.60 -9.23 -26.60
N GLN A 318 -17.91 -8.15 -26.96
CA GLN A 318 -17.31 -7.99 -28.30
C GLN A 318 -15.92 -8.64 -28.43
N HIS A 319 -15.27 -8.97 -27.30
CA HIS A 319 -13.93 -9.57 -27.26
C HIS A 319 -13.94 -10.85 -26.40
N PRO A 320 -14.33 -12.01 -26.96
CA PRO A 320 -14.48 -13.28 -26.22
C PRO A 320 -13.20 -13.75 -25.51
N GLU A 321 -12.03 -13.46 -26.07
CA GLU A 321 -10.74 -13.75 -25.46
C GLU A 321 -10.52 -12.99 -24.15
N LEU A 322 -11.00 -11.75 -24.06
CA LEU A 322 -10.95 -10.95 -22.83
C LEU A 322 -11.94 -11.47 -21.79
N ALA A 323 -13.12 -11.92 -22.24
CA ALA A 323 -14.11 -12.54 -21.38
C ALA A 323 -13.58 -13.84 -20.78
N GLN A 324 -12.84 -14.64 -21.55
CA GLN A 324 -12.23 -15.87 -21.04
C GLN A 324 -11.19 -15.59 -19.94
N VAL A 325 -10.41 -14.52 -20.09
CA VAL A 325 -9.47 -14.08 -19.05
C VAL A 325 -10.20 -13.54 -17.84
N LEU A 326 -11.30 -12.79 -18.02
CA LEU A 326 -12.15 -12.37 -16.90
C LEU A 326 -12.72 -13.59 -16.14
N LEU A 327 -13.28 -14.58 -16.85
CA LEU A 327 -13.81 -15.80 -16.24
C LEU A 327 -12.73 -16.63 -15.53
N SER A 328 -11.48 -16.63 -16.04
CA SER A 328 -10.35 -17.30 -15.39
C SER A 328 -10.02 -16.72 -14.01
N THR A 329 -10.45 -15.49 -13.72
CA THR A 329 -10.26 -14.86 -12.40
C THR A 329 -11.19 -15.44 -11.32
N GLY A 330 -12.28 -16.12 -11.71
CA GLY A 330 -13.30 -16.61 -10.78
C GLY A 330 -13.79 -15.49 -9.86
N ASP A 331 -13.92 -15.79 -8.57
CA ASP A 331 -14.39 -14.83 -7.56
C ASP A 331 -13.27 -13.93 -7.00
N SER A 332 -12.11 -13.88 -7.67
CA SER A 332 -10.98 -13.08 -7.18
C SER A 332 -11.28 -11.60 -7.39
N ARG A 333 -11.21 -10.79 -6.32
CA ARG A 333 -11.29 -9.34 -6.44
C ARG A 333 -10.17 -8.80 -7.34
N ILE A 334 -10.52 -8.09 -8.42
CA ILE A 334 -9.54 -7.44 -9.29
C ILE A 334 -9.23 -6.02 -8.79
N SER A 335 -7.95 -5.67 -8.67
CA SER A 335 -7.52 -4.31 -8.32
C SER A 335 -6.46 -3.80 -9.30
N TYR A 336 -6.45 -2.48 -9.56
CA TYR A 336 -5.49 -1.83 -10.45
C TYR A 336 -4.51 -0.96 -9.65
N THR A 337 -3.21 -0.99 -9.99
CA THR A 337 -2.21 -0.04 -9.43
C THR A 337 -1.73 0.93 -10.52
N GLY A 338 -1.64 2.23 -10.26
CA GLY A 338 -1.13 3.19 -11.26
C GLY A 338 -1.68 4.62 -11.15
N CYS A 339 -1.05 5.57 -11.84
CA CYS A 339 -1.30 7.02 -11.71
C CYS A 339 -2.58 7.51 -12.43
N SER A 340 -3.29 6.62 -13.13
CA SER A 340 -4.66 6.84 -13.61
C SER A 340 -5.74 6.24 -12.71
N ALA A 341 -5.35 5.65 -11.57
CA ALA A 341 -6.28 5.49 -10.46
C ALA A 341 -6.65 6.91 -10.02
N ALA A 342 -7.76 7.42 -10.56
CA ALA A 342 -8.52 8.46 -9.90
C ALA A 342 -8.71 7.98 -8.46
N ARG A 343 -7.86 8.48 -7.57
CA ARG A 343 -8.06 8.44 -6.13
C ARG A 343 -9.36 9.19 -5.91
N THR A 344 -10.46 8.48 -5.88
CA THR A 344 -11.69 8.96 -5.28
C THR A 344 -11.51 8.83 -3.77
N HIS A 345 -10.72 9.75 -3.20
CA HIS A 345 -10.78 10.09 -1.79
C HIS A 345 -11.47 11.46 -1.67
N PRO A 346 -12.51 11.60 -0.84
CA PRO A 346 -13.04 12.90 -0.47
C PRO A 346 -12.12 13.51 0.58
N SER A 347 -11.52 14.66 0.26
CA SER A 347 -10.85 15.51 1.24
C SER A 347 -11.90 16.30 2.03
N GLY A 348 -11.83 16.20 3.36
CA GLY A 348 -12.04 17.30 4.31
C GLY A 348 -13.44 17.88 4.45
N GLU A 349 -14.12 17.45 5.51
CA GLU A 349 -15.11 18.16 6.34
C GLU A 349 -15.54 19.58 5.90
N THR A 350 -16.79 19.71 5.48
CA THR A 350 -17.83 20.42 6.24
C THR A 350 -19.19 19.84 5.82
N SER A 351 -19.89 19.21 6.77
CA SER A 351 -21.25 18.65 6.62
C SER A 351 -22.31 19.76 6.37
N PRO A 352 -23.54 19.48 5.86
CA PRO A 352 -24.27 18.21 6.00
C PRO A 352 -24.97 17.69 4.72
N THR A 353 -25.60 16.53 4.89
CA THR A 353 -26.61 15.86 4.04
C THR A 353 -26.13 14.96 2.88
N THR A 354 -26.24 13.65 3.16
CA THR A 354 -26.81 12.58 2.30
C THR A 354 -25.86 11.78 1.40
N GLY A 355 -25.69 10.50 1.77
CA GLY A 355 -25.58 9.36 0.84
C GLY A 355 -24.24 9.11 0.18
N ALA A 356 -23.32 8.42 0.86
CA ALA A 356 -22.06 7.94 0.27
C ALA A 356 -22.18 6.49 -0.21
N GLY A 357 -22.07 6.27 -1.53
CA GLY A 357 -22.08 4.96 -2.20
C GLY A 357 -20.76 4.64 -2.92
N THR A 358 -20.12 3.57 -2.44
CA THR A 358 -19.28 2.53 -3.07
C THR A 358 -18.66 2.69 -4.48
N GLY A 359 -17.38 2.28 -4.55
CA GLY A 359 -16.71 1.86 -5.80
C GLY A 359 -17.07 0.42 -6.16
N TRP A 360 -17.19 0.13 -7.46
CA TRP A 360 -17.75 -1.12 -7.97
C TRP A 360 -16.67 -2.08 -8.47
N VAL A 361 -16.75 -3.31 -7.97
CA VAL A 361 -16.07 -4.51 -8.46
C VAL A 361 -17.06 -5.25 -9.35
N ALA A 362 -16.63 -5.72 -10.52
CA ALA A 362 -17.43 -6.62 -11.33
C ALA A 362 -17.37 -8.02 -10.71
N CYS A 363 -18.44 -8.45 -10.05
CA CYS A 363 -18.67 -9.86 -9.71
C CYS A 363 -19.31 -10.54 -10.93
N SER A 364 -18.70 -11.65 -11.38
CA SER A 364 -19.36 -12.60 -12.28
C SER A 364 -20.28 -13.51 -11.47
N ASN A 365 -21.48 -13.76 -11.98
CA ASN A 365 -22.42 -14.78 -11.49
C ASN A 365 -21.89 -16.19 -11.66
#